data_AF-A0A928UTY2-F1
#
_entry.id   AF-A0A928UTY2-F1
#
_cell.length_a   1.000
_cell.length_b   1.000
_cell.length_c   1.000
_cell.angle_alpha   90.00
_cell.angle_beta   90.00
_cell.angle_gamma   90.00
#
_symmetry.space_group_name_H-M   'P 1'
#
loop_
_entity.id
_entity.type
_entity.pdbx_description
1 polymer ?
#
loop_
_entity_poly.entity_id
_entity_poly.type
_entity_poly.pdbx_seq_one_letter_code
_entity_poly.pdbx_strand_id
1 'polypeptide(L)'
;MAKHNINTTLTWNIEELAKALKINKKDVVKYFTDGRRASFIIERRLAKRRGWKIAPSENDSYDIIAPGGGKWEVRSLTDSGVYFTPSSQVGKGRKFSEPEFKKKLKSISGYIVANITDFPKVTIYEIPVANVKRWYNAGTLGVNAKVSKVKFLNELCQDII
;
A
#
# COMPACT_ATOMS: atom_id res chain seq x y z
N MET A 1 12.51 22.82 10.73
CA MET A 1 12.35 21.43 11.17
C MET A 1 12.40 20.53 9.94
N ALA A 2 13.27 19.52 9.93
CA ALA A 2 13.57 18.74 8.73
C ALA A 2 12.39 17.86 8.31
N LYS A 3 11.85 18.11 7.11
CA LYS A 3 10.84 17.27 6.44
C LYS A 3 11.41 15.85 6.29
N HIS A 4 10.97 14.92 7.12
CA HIS A 4 11.31 13.50 6.99
C HIS A 4 10.54 12.89 5.81
N ASN A 5 10.97 13.19 4.58
CA ASN A 5 10.50 12.46 3.41
C ASN A 5 11.22 11.09 3.37
N ILE A 6 10.79 10.13 4.19
CA ILE A 6 11.28 8.74 4.18
C ILE A 6 10.61 7.99 3.02
N ASN A 7 10.77 8.50 1.79
CA ASN A 7 10.27 7.80 0.61
C ASN A 7 11.31 6.75 0.22
N THR A 8 11.00 5.48 0.50
CA THR A 8 11.78 4.37 -0.05
C THR A 8 11.33 4.12 -1.49
N THR A 9 12.24 3.82 -2.41
CA THR A 9 11.86 3.52 -3.80
C THR A 9 12.24 2.11 -4.19
N LEU A 10 11.30 1.31 -4.69
CA LEU A 10 11.58 0.03 -5.35
C LEU A 10 11.76 0.24 -6.85
N THR A 11 12.80 -0.34 -7.42
CA THR A 11 13.12 -0.21 -8.85
C THR A 11 13.24 -1.57 -9.51
N TRP A 12 12.72 -1.66 -10.74
CA TRP A 12 12.83 -2.84 -11.60
C TRP A 12 13.42 -2.47 -12.96
N ASN A 13 14.12 -3.43 -13.58
CA ASN A 13 14.53 -3.34 -14.98
C ASN A 13 13.43 -3.96 -15.86
N ILE A 14 12.75 -3.13 -16.66
CA ILE A 14 11.66 -3.58 -17.53
C ILE A 14 12.17 -4.55 -18.61
N GLU A 15 13.38 -4.36 -19.12
CA GLU A 15 13.97 -5.25 -20.13
C GLU A 15 14.17 -6.66 -19.58
N GLU A 16 14.77 -6.74 -18.39
CA GLU A 16 15.01 -8.02 -17.72
C GLU A 16 13.70 -8.73 -17.39
N LEU A 17 12.69 -7.99 -16.91
CA LEU A 17 11.37 -8.55 -16.63
C LEU A 17 10.68 -9.06 -17.90
N ALA A 18 10.69 -8.27 -18.97
CA ALA A 18 10.10 -8.63 -20.25
C ALA A 18 10.74 -9.92 -20.81
N LYS A 19 12.08 -9.97 -20.79
CA LYS A 19 12.86 -11.13 -21.20
C LYS A 19 12.56 -12.36 -20.35
N ALA A 20 12.56 -12.21 -19.02
CA ALA A 20 12.35 -13.32 -18.09
C ALA A 20 10.92 -13.89 -18.16
N LEU A 21 9.93 -13.01 -18.31
CA LEU A 21 8.51 -13.39 -18.39
C LEU A 21 8.07 -13.77 -19.81
N LYS A 22 8.94 -13.61 -20.83
CA LYS A 22 8.65 -13.87 -22.24
C LYS A 22 7.43 -13.08 -22.76
N ILE A 23 7.30 -11.84 -22.33
CA ILE A 23 6.25 -10.89 -22.75
C ILE A 23 6.89 -9.57 -23.17
N ASN A 24 6.14 -8.71 -23.86
CA ASN A 24 6.65 -7.39 -24.21
C ASN A 24 6.63 -6.43 -23.00
N LYS A 25 7.39 -5.34 -23.09
CA LYS A 25 7.50 -4.31 -22.04
C LYS A 25 6.17 -3.67 -21.66
N LYS A 26 5.27 -3.49 -22.62
CA LYS A 26 3.96 -2.87 -22.39
C LYS A 26 3.09 -3.74 -21.49
N ASP A 27 3.14 -5.05 -21.69
CA ASP A 27 2.45 -6.02 -20.84
C ASP A 27 3.06 -6.10 -19.44
N VAL A 28 4.40 -5.95 -19.31
CA VAL A 28 5.05 -5.78 -18.00
C VAL A 28 4.48 -4.56 -17.29
N VAL A 29 4.55 -3.36 -17.90
CA VAL A 29 4.05 -2.13 -17.28
C VAL A 29 2.57 -2.26 -16.91
N LYS A 30 1.73 -2.79 -17.81
CA LYS A 30 0.31 -3.03 -17.55
C LYS A 30 0.06 -3.98 -16.37
N TYR A 31 0.85 -5.05 -16.26
CA TYR A 31 0.72 -6.01 -15.16
C TYR A 31 1.11 -5.39 -13.82
N PHE A 32 2.24 -4.69 -13.78
CA PHE A 32 2.81 -4.12 -12.55
C PHE A 32 2.17 -2.80 -12.12
N THR A 33 1.24 -2.26 -12.92
CA THR A 33 0.38 -1.11 -12.57
C THR A 33 -1.05 -1.51 -12.20
N ASP A 34 -1.40 -2.81 -12.24
CA ASP A 34 -2.71 -3.31 -11.75
C ASP A 34 -2.61 -3.64 -10.26
N GLY A 35 -3.32 -2.88 -9.44
CA GLY A 35 -3.32 -3.05 -7.98
C GLY A 35 -3.78 -4.42 -7.48
N ARG A 36 -4.52 -5.20 -8.29
CA ARG A 36 -4.94 -6.57 -7.97
C ARG A 36 -3.83 -7.61 -8.18
N ARG A 37 -2.78 -7.24 -8.92
CA ARG A 37 -1.69 -8.13 -9.33
C ARG A 37 -0.37 -7.72 -8.69
N ALA A 38 -0.05 -6.42 -8.75
CA ALA A 38 1.21 -5.88 -8.30
C ALA A 38 1.40 -5.92 -6.76
N SER A 39 0.32 -5.96 -5.97
CA SER A 39 0.40 -5.96 -4.50
C SER A 39 1.25 -7.13 -3.97
N PHE A 40 0.97 -8.35 -4.45
CA PHE A 40 1.61 -9.58 -3.99
C PHE A 40 3.14 -9.59 -4.21
N ILE A 41 3.60 -9.02 -5.33
CA ILE A 41 5.04 -8.96 -5.62
C ILE A 41 5.72 -7.81 -4.86
N ILE A 42 5.00 -6.72 -4.61
CA ILE A 42 5.49 -5.60 -3.79
C ILE A 42 5.68 -6.03 -2.35
N GLU A 43 4.74 -6.76 -1.75
CA GLU A 43 4.86 -7.33 -0.40
C GLU A 43 6.15 -8.16 -0.27
N ARG A 44 6.35 -9.12 -1.19
CA ARG A 44 7.55 -9.97 -1.25
C ARG A 44 8.83 -9.16 -1.43
N ARG A 45 8.81 -8.14 -2.30
CA ARG A 45 9.98 -7.30 -2.54
C ARG A 45 10.31 -6.43 -1.32
N LEU A 46 9.31 -5.87 -0.65
CA LEU A 46 9.46 -5.09 0.57
C LEU A 46 10.01 -5.95 1.70
N ALA A 47 9.41 -7.12 1.92
CA ALA A 47 9.85 -8.06 2.95
C ALA A 47 11.32 -8.45 2.76
N LYS A 48 11.69 -8.88 1.54
CA LYS A 48 13.07 -9.22 1.20
C LYS A 48 14.03 -8.03 1.38
N ARG A 49 13.64 -6.83 0.95
CA ARG A 49 14.49 -5.64 1.06
C ARG A 49 14.74 -5.22 2.51
N ARG A 50 13.72 -5.31 3.36
CA ARG A 50 13.78 -4.83 4.75
C ARG A 50 14.21 -5.90 5.74
N GLY A 51 14.37 -7.16 5.31
CA GLY A 51 14.57 -8.30 6.22
C GLY A 51 13.32 -8.60 7.08
N TRP A 52 12.13 -8.27 6.56
CA TRP A 52 10.85 -8.52 7.21
C TRP A 52 10.26 -9.85 6.72
N LYS A 53 9.26 -10.36 7.43
CA LYS A 53 8.57 -11.61 7.07
C LYS A 53 7.25 -11.29 6.35
N ILE A 54 6.87 -12.13 5.39
CA ILE A 54 5.50 -12.15 4.87
C ILE A 54 4.60 -12.79 5.93
N ALA A 55 3.35 -12.35 6.00
CA ALA A 55 2.35 -12.99 6.84
C ALA A 55 2.26 -14.49 6.53
N PRO A 56 2.09 -15.35 7.55
CA PRO A 56 2.02 -16.80 7.35
C PRO A 56 0.78 -17.25 6.56
N SER A 57 -0.28 -16.43 6.50
CA SER A 57 -1.51 -16.72 5.77
C SER A 57 -2.03 -15.49 5.02
N GLU A 58 -2.58 -15.69 3.81
CA GLU A 58 -3.28 -14.63 3.07
C GLU A 58 -4.59 -14.18 3.76
N ASN A 59 -5.10 -14.97 4.71
CA ASN A 59 -6.26 -14.61 5.53
C ASN A 59 -5.90 -13.78 6.76
N ASP A 60 -4.61 -13.48 6.98
CA ASP A 60 -4.19 -12.65 8.10
C ASP A 60 -4.63 -11.20 7.93
N SER A 61 -4.76 -10.52 9.06
CA SER A 61 -5.13 -9.09 9.09
C SER A 61 -3.98 -8.15 8.77
N TYR A 62 -2.89 -8.62 8.17
CA TYR A 62 -1.70 -7.85 7.79
C TYR A 62 -0.93 -8.65 6.73
N ASP A 63 -0.08 -7.97 5.97
CA ASP A 63 0.64 -8.59 4.86
C ASP A 63 2.10 -8.89 5.21
N ILE A 64 2.72 -8.05 6.05
CA ILE A 64 4.12 -8.21 6.44
C ILE A 64 4.38 -7.92 7.93
N ILE A 65 5.45 -8.49 8.48
CA ILE A 65 5.84 -8.41 9.89
C ILE A 65 7.30 -7.92 10.01
N ALA A 66 7.50 -6.81 10.71
CA ALA A 66 8.83 -6.28 11.04
C ALA A 66 9.55 -7.15 12.09
N PRO A 67 10.89 -7.13 12.17
CA PRO A 67 11.67 -7.92 13.13
C PRO A 67 11.22 -7.77 14.60
N GLY A 68 10.75 -6.58 15.00
CA GLY A 68 10.20 -6.32 16.34
C GLY A 68 8.75 -6.75 16.55
N GLY A 69 8.15 -7.48 15.61
CA GLY A 69 6.76 -7.97 15.70
C GLY A 69 5.70 -6.98 15.20
N GLY A 70 6.08 -5.79 14.75
CA GLY A 70 5.17 -4.80 14.16
C GLY A 70 4.51 -5.34 12.89
N LYS A 71 3.18 -5.30 12.84
CA LYS A 71 2.36 -5.86 11.75
C LYS A 71 1.93 -4.74 10.80
N TRP A 72 2.12 -4.91 9.50
CA TRP A 72 1.85 -3.87 8.51
C TRP A 72 0.99 -4.36 7.36
N GLU A 73 0.04 -3.51 6.96
CA GLU A 73 -0.76 -3.71 5.75
C GLU A 73 -0.08 -3.06 4.56
N VAL A 74 0.05 -3.76 3.44
CA VAL A 74 0.53 -3.21 2.18
C VAL A 74 -0.66 -2.81 1.31
N ARG A 75 -0.60 -1.60 0.72
CA ARG A 75 -1.62 -1.11 -0.20
C ARG A 75 -1.01 -0.51 -1.45
N SER A 76 -1.69 -0.67 -2.56
CA SER A 76 -1.31 -0.05 -3.82
C SER A 76 -2.05 1.28 -4.00
N LEU A 77 -1.30 2.36 -4.19
CA LEU A 77 -1.85 3.61 -4.69
C LEU A 77 -1.94 3.52 -6.21
N THR A 78 -3.15 3.63 -6.72
CA THR A 78 -3.50 3.58 -8.15
C THR A 78 -4.02 4.94 -8.62
N ASP A 79 -4.31 5.10 -9.90
CA ASP A 79 -4.97 6.33 -10.39
C ASP A 79 -6.37 6.54 -9.78
N SER A 80 -7.03 5.45 -9.39
CA SER A 80 -8.29 5.51 -8.64
C SER A 80 -8.12 5.88 -7.16
N GLY A 81 -6.88 6.04 -6.68
CA GLY A 81 -6.55 6.29 -5.28
C GLY A 81 -6.17 5.03 -4.50
N VAL A 82 -6.28 5.12 -3.17
CA VAL A 82 -5.95 4.05 -2.22
C VAL A 82 -7.06 3.91 -1.17
N TYR A 83 -7.29 2.67 -0.74
CA TYR A 83 -8.22 2.33 0.33
C TYR A 83 -7.46 1.92 1.58
N PHE A 84 -7.88 2.45 2.74
CA PHE A 84 -7.40 1.99 4.05
C PHE A 84 -8.33 0.97 4.71
N THR A 85 -9.46 0.64 4.08
CA THR A 85 -10.41 -0.37 4.57
C THR A 85 -9.89 -1.80 4.43
N PRO A 86 -10.40 -2.76 5.22
CA PRO A 86 -10.10 -4.18 5.01
C PRO A 86 -10.30 -4.61 3.55
N SER A 87 -9.41 -5.42 3.01
CA SER A 87 -9.42 -5.83 1.60
C SER A 87 -10.73 -6.54 1.21
N SER A 88 -11.35 -7.27 2.15
CA SER A 88 -12.68 -7.89 2.04
C SER A 88 -13.82 -6.90 1.79
N GLN A 89 -13.62 -5.61 2.08
CA GLN A 89 -14.62 -4.54 1.90
C GLN A 89 -14.38 -3.69 0.64
N VAL A 90 -13.34 -4.00 -0.14
CA VAL A 90 -13.00 -3.26 -1.37
C VAL A 90 -13.47 -4.05 -2.59
N GLY A 91 -14.30 -3.43 -3.44
CA GLY A 91 -14.76 -4.01 -4.72
C GLY A 91 -16.28 -3.98 -4.93
N LYS A 92 -16.72 -4.38 -6.12
CA LYS A 92 -18.14 -4.40 -6.50
C LYS A 92 -18.94 -5.31 -5.54
N GLY A 93 -20.05 -4.81 -5.00
CA GLY A 93 -20.95 -5.55 -4.10
C GLY A 93 -20.49 -5.62 -2.64
N ARG A 94 -19.29 -5.13 -2.32
CA ARG A 94 -18.78 -5.08 -0.94
C ARG A 94 -19.21 -3.78 -0.26
N LYS A 95 -19.52 -3.86 1.04
CA LYS A 95 -19.95 -2.73 1.86
C LYS A 95 -18.88 -2.38 2.88
N PHE A 96 -18.70 -1.08 3.10
CA PHE A 96 -17.85 -0.60 4.17
C PHE A 96 -18.50 -0.88 5.54
N SER A 97 -17.70 -1.41 6.48
CA SER A 97 -18.08 -1.61 7.87
C SER A 97 -17.06 -0.87 8.74
N GLU A 98 -17.50 0.24 9.32
CA GLU A 98 -16.68 1.06 10.22
C GLU A 98 -16.18 0.28 11.46
N PRO A 99 -16.99 -0.58 12.12
CA PRO A 99 -16.49 -1.41 13.21
C PRO A 99 -15.33 -2.33 12.80
N GLU A 100 -15.43 -2.98 11.64
CA GLU A 100 -14.36 -3.85 11.12
C GLU A 100 -13.11 -3.04 10.74
N PHE A 101 -13.28 -1.86 10.15
CA PHE A 101 -12.18 -0.95 9.88
C PHE A 101 -11.47 -0.53 11.17
N LYS A 102 -12.21 -0.11 12.20
CA LYS A 102 -11.64 0.22 13.52
C LYS A 102 -10.94 -0.98 14.16
N LYS A 103 -11.47 -2.20 13.99
CA LYS A 103 -10.82 -3.45 14.46
C LYS A 103 -9.49 -3.67 13.75
N LYS A 104 -9.44 -3.51 12.42
CA LYS A 104 -8.20 -3.58 11.62
C LYS A 104 -7.16 -2.56 12.08
N LEU A 105 -7.56 -1.31 12.30
CA LEU A 105 -6.65 -0.26 12.80
C LEU A 105 -6.10 -0.51 14.22
N LYS A 106 -6.64 -1.49 14.95
CA LYS A 106 -6.08 -1.92 16.25
C LYS A 106 -5.11 -3.10 16.09
N SER A 107 -5.15 -3.83 14.97
CA SER A 107 -4.35 -5.04 14.75
C SER A 107 -3.04 -4.80 13.98
N ILE A 108 -2.81 -3.59 13.48
CA ILE A 108 -1.64 -3.21 12.68
C ILE A 108 -0.92 -1.99 13.27
N SER A 109 0.40 -1.95 13.07
CA SER A 109 1.27 -0.80 13.36
C SER A 109 1.07 0.34 12.36
N GLY A 110 0.73 0.00 11.11
CA GLY A 110 0.51 0.97 10.06
C GLY A 110 0.30 0.34 8.70
N TYR A 111 0.34 1.20 7.68
CA TYR A 111 0.22 0.85 6.27
C TYR A 111 1.53 1.15 5.56
N ILE A 112 1.87 0.33 4.58
CA ILE A 112 2.87 0.66 3.56
C ILE A 112 2.13 0.86 2.25
N VAL A 113 2.11 2.09 1.76
CA VAL A 113 1.46 2.44 0.50
C VAL A 113 2.51 2.51 -0.62
N ALA A 114 2.37 1.66 -1.61
CA ALA A 114 3.21 1.64 -2.81
C ALA A 114 2.52 2.36 -3.97
N ASN A 115 3.12 3.44 -4.47
CA ASN A 115 2.64 4.13 -5.67
C ASN A 115 3.02 3.36 -6.93
N ILE A 116 2.21 2.38 -7.27
CA ILE A 116 2.47 1.47 -8.40
C ILE A 116 2.36 2.18 -9.74
N THR A 117 1.73 3.36 -9.79
CA THR A 117 1.66 4.18 -11.00
C THR A 117 3.01 4.77 -11.39
N ASP A 118 3.99 4.79 -10.47
CA ASP A 118 5.37 5.21 -10.75
C ASP A 118 6.23 4.05 -11.32
N PHE A 119 5.66 2.85 -11.54
CA PHE A 119 6.41 1.72 -12.07
C PHE A 119 7.13 2.10 -13.39
N PRO A 120 8.44 1.84 -13.53
CA PRO A 120 9.24 0.84 -12.78
C PRO A 120 9.92 1.37 -11.52
N LYS A 121 9.71 2.62 -11.13
CA LYS A 121 10.32 3.27 -9.96
C LYS A 121 9.25 3.58 -8.90
N VAL A 122 8.76 2.53 -8.23
CA VAL A 122 7.64 2.60 -7.28
C VAL A 122 8.06 3.29 -5.98
N THR A 123 7.43 4.42 -5.68
CA THR A 123 7.59 5.13 -4.40
C THR A 123 6.82 4.42 -3.29
N ILE A 124 7.42 4.28 -2.12
CA ILE A 124 6.86 3.62 -0.94
C ILE A 124 6.71 4.64 0.19
N TYR A 125 5.50 4.73 0.73
CA TYR A 125 5.15 5.55 1.88
C TYR A 125 4.86 4.64 3.06
N GLU A 126 5.54 4.86 4.18
CA GLU A 126 5.26 4.20 5.44
C GLU A 126 4.35 5.10 6.27
N ILE A 127 3.17 4.61 6.63
CA ILE A 127 2.11 5.41 7.24
C ILE A 127 1.73 4.78 8.57
N PRO A 128 2.12 5.37 9.71
CA PRO A 128 1.67 4.91 11.01
C PRO A 128 0.14 4.88 11.10
N VAL A 129 -0.40 3.91 11.85
CA VAL A 129 -1.86 3.77 12.01
C VAL A 129 -2.50 5.01 12.66
N ALA A 130 -1.72 5.78 13.41
CA ALA A 130 -2.13 7.05 14.00
C ALA A 130 -2.54 8.09 12.94
N ASN A 131 -1.82 8.18 11.82
CA ASN A 131 -2.18 9.08 10.71
C ASN A 131 -3.52 8.68 10.10
N VAL A 132 -3.71 7.39 9.82
CA VAL A 132 -4.96 6.89 9.22
C VAL A 132 -6.16 7.14 10.14
N LYS A 133 -6.00 6.93 11.45
CA LYS A 133 -7.03 7.27 12.45
C LYS A 133 -7.35 8.77 12.43
N ARG A 134 -6.32 9.62 12.43
CA ARG A 134 -6.49 11.08 12.40
C ARG A 134 -7.20 11.55 11.13
N TRP A 135 -6.76 11.09 9.96
CA TRP A 135 -7.37 11.43 8.67
C TRP A 135 -8.82 10.95 8.55
N TYR A 136 -9.14 9.79 9.12
CA TYR A 136 -10.52 9.31 9.15
C TYR A 136 -11.40 10.16 10.06
N ASN A 137 -10.97 10.40 11.31
CA ASN A 137 -11.72 11.17 12.29
C ASN A 137 -11.92 12.64 11.86
N ALA A 138 -10.96 13.21 11.14
CA ALA A 138 -11.04 14.56 10.58
C ALA A 138 -11.87 14.64 9.28
N GLY A 139 -12.44 13.53 8.79
CA GLY A 139 -13.19 13.49 7.52
C GLY A 139 -12.32 13.73 6.28
N THR A 140 -10.99 13.61 6.40
CA THR A 140 -10.06 13.82 5.29
C THR A 140 -10.07 12.63 4.34
N LEU A 141 -10.32 11.43 4.85
CA LEU A 141 -10.65 10.24 4.05
C LEU A 141 -12.15 10.26 3.69
N GLY A 142 -12.50 9.68 2.54
CA GLY A 142 -13.90 9.45 2.18
C GLY A 142 -14.59 8.49 3.15
N VAL A 143 -15.92 8.41 3.07
CA VAL A 143 -16.77 7.59 3.95
C VAL A 143 -16.36 6.12 4.04
N ASN A 144 -15.76 5.59 2.98
CA ASN A 144 -15.22 4.22 2.88
C ASN A 144 -13.71 4.18 3.08
N ALA A 145 -13.16 5.09 3.89
CA ALA A 145 -11.74 5.29 4.16
C ALA A 145 -10.84 5.26 2.91
N LYS A 146 -11.35 5.78 1.80
CA LYS A 146 -10.63 5.93 0.52
C LYS A 146 -10.14 7.36 0.38
N VAL A 147 -8.98 7.54 -0.26
CA VAL A 147 -8.50 8.86 -0.70
C VAL A 147 -8.06 8.79 -2.16
N SER A 148 -8.28 9.88 -2.92
CA SER A 148 -7.81 9.98 -4.30
C SER A 148 -6.28 10.09 -4.34
N LYS A 149 -5.68 9.75 -5.49
CA LYS A 149 -4.23 9.86 -5.68
C LYS A 149 -3.72 11.28 -5.53
N VAL A 150 -4.41 12.23 -6.15
CA VAL A 150 -4.05 13.66 -6.09
C VAL A 150 -4.05 14.16 -4.65
N LYS A 151 -5.14 13.90 -3.90
CA LYS A 151 -5.23 14.31 -2.49
C LYS A 151 -4.16 13.62 -1.63
N PHE A 152 -3.94 12.33 -1.84
CA PHE A 152 -2.90 11.60 -1.10
C PHE A 152 -1.51 12.20 -1.32
N LEU A 153 -1.12 12.45 -2.58
CA LEU A 153 0.21 12.94 -2.94
C LEU A 153 0.45 14.41 -2.60
N ASN A 154 -0.60 15.24 -2.63
CA ASN A 154 -0.46 16.68 -2.38
C ASN A 154 -0.64 17.07 -0.91
N GLU A 155 -1.46 16.32 -0.17
CA GLU A 155 -1.85 16.67 1.21
C GLU A 155 -1.36 15.62 2.21
N LEU A 156 -1.84 14.39 2.08
CA LEU A 156 -1.68 13.40 3.15
C LEU A 156 -0.24 12.90 3.32
N CYS A 157 0.49 12.68 2.23
CA CYS A 157 1.85 12.14 2.34
C CYS A 157 2.83 13.13 3.01
N GLN A 158 2.54 14.43 2.98
CA GLN A 158 3.32 15.47 3.64
C GLN A 158 3.03 15.56 5.15
N ASP A 159 1.92 14.96 5.59
CA ASP A 159 1.39 14.99 6.95
C ASP A 159 1.62 13.65 7.69
N ILE A 160 2.47 12.77 7.12
CA ILE A 160 2.95 11.55 7.78
C ILE A 160 3.89 11.95 8.92
N ILE A 161 3.70 11.35 10.11
CA ILE A 161 4.47 11.65 11.33
C ILE A 161 5.56 10.61 11.57
#